data_AF-A0A2T3MEE6-F1
#
_entry.id   AF-A0A2T3MEE6-F1
#
_cell.length_a   1.000
_cell.length_b   1.000
_cell.length_c   1.000
_cell.angle_alpha   90.00
_cell.angle_beta   90.00
_cell.angle_gamma   90.00
#
_symmetry.space_group_name_H-M   'P 1'
#
loop_
_entity.id
_entity.type
_entity.pdbx_description
1 polymer ?
#
loop_
_entity_poly.entity_id
_entity_poly.type
_entity_poly.pdbx_seq_one_letter_code
_entity_poly.pdbx_strand_id
1 'polypeptide(L)' 'MLNLVPKEIAIGEIYFPPLLISGFIAIICTSLTVRLFNTVKWYRYVSNPPLVELSIAVIYTVLISTFIFPS' A
#
# COMPACT_ATOMS: atom_id res chain seq x y z
N MET A 1 -6.68 20.62 12.87
CA MET A 1 -7.42 19.69 11.98
C MET A 1 -6.61 19.53 10.71
N LEU A 2 -6.16 18.31 10.40
CA LEU A 2 -5.62 18.01 9.07
C LEU A 2 -6.79 18.06 8.10
N ASN A 3 -6.75 18.98 7.14
CA ASN A 3 -7.74 19.12 6.09
C ASN A 3 -7.44 18.04 5.02
N LEU A 4 -7.93 16.82 5.22
CA LEU A 4 -7.91 15.77 4.20
C LEU A 4 -9.10 16.00 3.27
N VAL A 5 -8.95 16.95 2.34
CA VAL A 5 -9.87 17.01 1.19
C VAL A 5 -9.52 15.80 0.33
N PRO A 6 -10.47 14.86 0.09
CA PRO A 6 -10.22 13.68 -0.72
C PRO A 6 -9.71 14.14 -2.07
N LYS A 7 -8.45 13.85 -2.37
CA LYS A 7 -7.87 14.19 -3.66
C LYS A 7 -8.39 13.18 -4.67
N GLU A 8 -9.53 13.49 -5.26
CA GLU A 8 -10.07 12.73 -6.39
C GLU A 8 -9.08 12.82 -7.55
N ILE A 9 -8.64 11.66 -8.04
CA ILE A 9 -7.65 11.58 -9.11
C ILE A 9 -8.43 11.38 -10.41
N ALA A 10 -8.57 12.45 -11.18
CA ALA A 10 -9.15 12.40 -12.52
C ALA A 10 -8.03 12.23 -13.55
N ILE A 11 -8.15 11.20 -14.40
CA ILE A 11 -7.31 11.02 -15.58
C ILE A 11 -8.23 11.17 -16.80
N GLY A 12 -8.19 12.34 -17.44
CA GLY A 12 -9.20 12.71 -18.44
C GLY A 12 -10.57 12.85 -17.78
N GLU A 13 -11.54 12.07 -18.25
CA GLU A 13 -12.92 12.03 -17.72
C GLU A 13 -13.17 10.86 -16.74
N ILE A 14 -12.15 10.04 -16.47
CA ILE A 14 -12.27 8.88 -15.59
C ILE A 14 -11.81 9.27 -14.18
N TYR A 15 -12.71 9.12 -13.21
CA TYR A 15 -12.46 9.38 -11.80
C TYR A 15 -11.99 8.09 -11.12
N PHE A 16 -10.81 8.15 -10.50
CA PHE A 16 -10.26 7.07 -9.72
C PHE A 16 -10.30 7.39 -8.23
N PRO A 17 -10.82 6.46 -7.40
CA PRO A 17 -10.72 6.59 -5.96
C PRO A 17 -9.25 6.65 -5.53
N PRO A 18 -8.85 7.58 -4.63
CA PRO A 18 -7.48 7.66 -4.13
C PRO A 18 -7.02 6.36 -3.47
N LEU A 19 -7.95 5.62 -2.86
CA LEU A 19 -7.67 4.31 -2.27
C LEU A 19 -7.26 3.25 -3.31
N LEU A 20 -7.83 3.29 -4.52
CA LEU A 20 -7.51 2.32 -5.57
C LEU A 20 -6.07 2.50 -6.08
N ILE A 21 -5.67 3.75 -6.29
CA ILE A 21 -4.31 4.09 -6.70
C ILE A 21 -3.32 3.82 -5.56
N SER A 22 -3.69 4.17 -4.32
CA SER A 22 -2.87 3.90 -3.14
C SER A 22 -2.64 2.40 -2.93
N GLY A 23 -3.69 1.58 -3.04
CA GLY A 23 -3.62 0.13 -2.91
C GLY A 23 -2.79 -0.51 -4.02
N PHE A 24 -2.92 -0.04 -5.26
CA PHE A 24 -2.11 -0.53 -6.37
C PHE A 24 -0.62 -0.29 -6.15
N ILE A 25 -0.24 0.92 -5.74
CA ILE A 25 1.15 1.25 -5.42
C ILE A 25 1.63 0.44 -4.20
N ALA A 26 0.79 0.31 -3.17
CA ALA A 26 1.11 -0.48 -1.98
C ALA A 26 1.39 -1.94 -2.29
N ILE A 27 0.65 -2.58 -3.21
CA ILE A 27 0.90 -3.96 -3.65
C ILE A 27 2.26 -4.08 -4.33
N ILE A 28 2.62 -3.13 -5.19
CA ILE A 28 3.94 -3.09 -5.85
C ILE A 28 5.05 -2.98 -4.80
N CYS A 29 4.93 -2.02 -3.87
CA CYS A 29 5.88 -1.84 -2.77
C CYS A 29 5.98 -3.11 -1.91
N THR A 30 4.86 -3.72 -1.58
CA THR A 30 4.82 -4.97 -0.80
C THR A 30 5.54 -6.09 -1.53
N SER A 31 5.29 -6.28 -2.82
CA SER A 31 5.96 -7.33 -3.61
C SER A 31 7.48 -7.16 -3.62
N LEU A 32 7.96 -5.91 -3.73
CA LEU A 32 9.39 -5.61 -3.65
C LEU A 32 9.97 -5.93 -2.26
N THR A 33 9.27 -5.49 -1.21
CA THR A 33 9.66 -5.74 0.19
C THR A 33 9.67 -7.24 0.52
N VAL A 34 8.66 -7.98 0.06
CA VAL A 34 8.56 -9.44 0.22
C VAL A 34 9.69 -10.15 -0.51
N ARG A 35 10.01 -9.74 -1.74
CA ARG A 35 11.16 -10.29 -2.48
C ARG A 35 12.47 -10.07 -1.71
N LEU A 36 12.66 -8.88 -1.16
CA LEU A 36 13.82 -8.58 -0.33
C LEU A 36 13.86 -9.46 0.93
N PHE A 37 12.74 -9.61 1.63
CA PHE A 37 12.64 -10.48 2.81
C PHE A 37 12.85 -11.95 2.51
N ASN A 38 12.51 -12.40 1.31
CA ASN A 38 12.77 -13.76 0.89
C ASN A 38 14.28 -14.04 0.79
N THR A 39 15.09 -13.06 0.38
CA THR A 39 16.56 -13.15 0.40
C THR A 39 17.10 -13.31 1.83
N VAL A 40 16.49 -12.67 2.83
CA VAL A 40 16.94 -12.72 4.24
C VAL A 40 16.37 -13.91 5.01
N LYS A 41 15.67 -14.83 4.34
CA LYS A 41 15.01 -16.01 4.94
C LYS A 41 14.06 -15.67 6.10
N TRP A 42 13.35 -14.54 5.98
CA TRP A 42 12.46 -14.02 7.02
C TRP A 42 11.28 -14.94 7.35
N TYR A 43 10.94 -15.86 6.43
CA TYR A 43 9.93 -16.90 6.62
C TYR A 43 10.16 -17.76 7.88
N ARG A 44 11.39 -17.85 8.41
CA ARG A 44 11.68 -18.62 9.62
C ARG A 44 11.14 -17.97 10.90
N TYR A 45 10.94 -16.66 10.91
CA TYR A 45 10.47 -15.90 12.07
C TYR A 45 8.97 -15.61 12.03
N VAL A 46 8.31 -15.96 10.93
CA VAL A 46 6.93 -15.62 10.66
C VAL A 46 6.10 -16.91 10.63
N SER A 47 5.12 -17.02 11.53
CA SER A 47 4.25 -18.19 11.60
C SER A 47 3.40 -18.37 10.35
N ASN A 48 2.99 -17.27 9.70
CA ASN A 48 2.11 -17.31 8.53
C ASN A 48 2.54 -16.26 7.49
N PRO A 49 3.43 -16.62 6.54
CA PRO A 49 3.95 -15.70 5.53
C PRO A 49 2.89 -14.85 4.81
N PRO A 50 1.78 -15.39 4.28
CA PRO A 50 0.80 -14.58 3.56
C PRO A 50 0.12 -13.52 4.43
N LEU A 51 0.01 -13.75 5.74
CA LEU A 51 -0.59 -12.78 6.65
C LEU A 51 0.33 -11.56 6.86
N VAL A 52 1.64 -11.77 6.85
CA VAL A 52 2.62 -10.68 6.93
C VAL A 52 2.65 -9.87 5.65
N GLU A 53 2.57 -10.51 4.48
CA GLU A 53 2.46 -9.81 3.20
C GLU A 53 1.22 -8.92 3.15
N LEU A 54 0.06 -9.47 3.55
CA LEU A 54 -1.19 -8.71 3.65
C LEU A 54 -1.05 -7.51 4.61
N SER A 55 -0.44 -7.73 5.77
CA SER A 55 -0.24 -6.68 6.77
C SER A 55 0.65 -5.55 6.23
N ILE A 56 1.74 -5.89 5.54
CA ILE A 56 2.63 -4.91 4.90
C ILE A 56 1.87 -4.13 3.82
N ALA A 57 1.04 -4.80 3.01
CA ALA A 57 0.23 -4.14 1.98
C ALA A 57 -0.77 -3.14 2.58
N VAL A 58 -1.43 -3.50 3.69
CA VAL A 58 -2.35 -2.60 4.40
C VAL A 58 -1.59 -1.40 4.96
N ILE A 59 -0.45 -1.63 5.62
CA ILE A 59 0.39 -0.55 6.18
C ILE A 59 0.82 0.41 5.08
N TYR A 60 1.34 -0.09 3.96
CA TYR A 60 1.72 0.76 2.83
C TYR A 60 0.52 1.51 2.23
N THR A 61 -0.64 0.86 2.11
CA THR A 61 -1.86 1.51 1.59
C THR A 61 -2.24 2.69 2.47
N VAL A 62 -2.27 2.52 3.79
CA VAL A 62 -2.61 3.59 4.74
C VAL A 62 -1.59 4.71 4.72
N LEU A 63 -0.29 4.40 4.67
CA LEU A 63 0.76 5.41 4.58
C LEU A 63 0.67 6.21 3.28
N ILE A 64 0.48 5.56 2.13
CA ILE A 64 0.36 6.21 0.83
C ILE A 64 -0.90 7.08 0.77
N SER A 65 -2.02 6.55 1.26
CA SER A 65 -3.28 7.28 1.35
C SER A 65 -3.19 8.47 2.31
N THR A 66 -2.45 8.37 3.42
CA THR A 66 -2.33 9.48 4.37
C THR A 66 -1.39 10.59 3.86
N PHE A 67 -0.27 10.22 3.25
CA PHE A 67 0.81 11.17 2.94
C PHE A 67 0.86 11.63 1.47
N ILE A 68 0.39 10.83 0.52
CA ILE A 68 0.54 11.09 -0.92
C ILE A 68 -0.81 11.43 -1.55
N PHE A 69 -1.84 10.63 -1.25
CA PHE A 69 -3.19 10.81 -1.77
C PHE A 69 -4.19 10.94 -0.63
N PRO A 70 -4.18 12.08 0.10
CA PRO A 70 -5.09 12.30 1.21
C PRO A 70 -6.51 12.05 0.72
N SER A 71 -7.08 10.97 1.23
CA SER A 71 -8.44 10.51 0.96
C SER A 71 -9.36 10.90 2.09
#